data_AF-A0A7V0UL52-F1
#
_entry.id   AF-A0A7V0UL52-F1
#
_cell.length_a   1.000
_cell.length_b   1.000
_cell.length_c   1.000
_cell.angle_alpha   90.00
_cell.angle_beta   90.00
_cell.angle_gamma   90.00
#
_symmetry.space_group_name_H-M   'P 1'
#
loop_
_entity.id
_entity.type
_entity.pdbx_description
1 polymer ?
#
loop_
_entity_poly.entity_id
_entity_poly.type
_entity_poly.pdbx_seq_one_letter_code
_entity_poly.pdbx_strand_id
1 'polypeptide(L)'
;MRKHYLSFLSLLFAAFILLGGHAVLKAQQASSSAVKAGRWSDPATWADKKAPAEGAIVTINKGIDVVLDVSPPALHGLTINGKLSFANNRDLELTTEWIMLHGELEIGTEKSPHTRKATITFTNNVKDEDISGIGGTTDRVDRGIMLMGG
;
A
#
# COMPACT_ATOMS: atom_id res chain seq x y z
N MET A 1 48.88 -1.87 -48.83
CA MET A 1 48.51 -0.73 -49.69
C MET A 1 47.55 0.16 -48.92
N ARG A 2 47.93 1.43 -48.82
CA ARG A 2 47.34 2.48 -47.99
C ARG A 2 46.27 3.21 -48.82
N LYS A 3 45.07 3.39 -48.28
CA LYS A 3 44.15 4.45 -48.72
C LYS A 3 43.54 5.10 -47.49
N HIS A 4 44.08 6.26 -47.14
CA HIS A 4 43.37 7.30 -46.39
C HIS A 4 42.35 7.96 -47.30
N TYR A 5 41.41 8.69 -46.70
CA TYR A 5 40.66 9.90 -47.12
C TYR A 5 39.21 9.75 -46.63
N LEU A 6 38.50 10.71 -46.05
CA LEU A 6 38.73 12.09 -45.62
C LEU A 6 37.54 12.43 -44.71
N SER A 7 37.79 13.18 -43.65
CA SER A 7 36.79 13.69 -42.71
C SER A 7 35.84 14.72 -43.34
N PHE A 8 34.54 14.59 -43.11
CA PHE A 8 33.55 15.68 -43.12
C PHE A 8 32.59 15.39 -41.95
N LEU A 9 32.82 16.01 -40.78
CA LEU A 9 32.11 17.21 -40.35
C LEU A 9 30.57 17.03 -40.35
N SER A 10 30.06 16.36 -39.32
CA SER A 10 28.71 16.62 -38.81
C SER A 10 28.81 16.92 -37.32
N LEU A 11 29.22 18.16 -37.02
CA LEU A 11 28.89 18.82 -35.75
C LEU A 11 27.36 18.93 -35.65
N LEU A 12 26.73 17.88 -35.12
CA LEU A 12 25.40 17.88 -34.54
C LEU A 12 25.45 17.05 -33.24
N PHE A 13 26.53 17.25 -32.48
CA PHE A 13 26.70 16.69 -31.13
C PHE A 13 26.68 17.83 -30.11
N ALA A 14 25.63 18.66 -30.15
CA ALA A 14 25.31 19.63 -29.11
C ALA A 14 24.00 20.31 -29.48
N ALA A 15 22.90 19.87 -28.84
CA ALA A 15 21.66 20.62 -28.57
C ALA A 15 20.40 19.75 -28.74
N PHE A 16 20.29 18.65 -27.99
CA PHE A 16 18.97 18.16 -27.53
C PHE A 16 19.12 17.22 -26.32
N ILE A 17 19.94 17.61 -25.35
CA ILE A 17 19.93 16.98 -24.01
C ILE A 17 19.92 18.11 -22.97
N LEU A 18 19.01 19.06 -23.12
CA LEU A 18 18.65 20.04 -22.10
C LEU A 18 17.14 20.25 -22.24
N LEU A 19 16.41 20.07 -21.13
CA LEU A 19 14.94 20.04 -21.03
C LEU A 19 14.26 18.71 -21.37
N GLY A 20 14.65 17.66 -20.67
CA GLY A 20 13.86 16.42 -20.59
C GLY A 20 13.90 15.76 -19.22
N GLY A 21 14.36 16.47 -18.19
CA GLY A 21 14.37 15.99 -16.81
C GLY A 21 13.00 16.12 -16.17
N HIS A 22 11.94 15.59 -16.79
CA HIS A 22 10.76 15.22 -16.01
C HIS A 22 11.11 13.90 -15.34
N ALA A 23 11.75 14.00 -14.18
CA ALA A 23 11.74 12.89 -13.25
C ALA A 23 10.27 12.64 -12.90
N VAL A 24 9.59 11.81 -13.70
CA VAL A 24 8.47 11.04 -13.21
C VAL A 24 9.11 10.10 -12.19
N LEU A 25 9.28 10.61 -10.98
CA LEU A 25 9.38 9.77 -9.80
C LEU A 25 8.05 9.01 -9.81
N LYS A 26 8.02 7.86 -10.48
CA LYS A 26 7.08 6.82 -10.09
C LYS A 26 7.39 6.62 -8.62
N ALA A 27 6.52 7.14 -7.74
CA ALA A 27 6.54 6.78 -6.34
C ALA A 27 6.44 5.26 -6.35
N GLN A 28 7.56 4.59 -6.14
CA GLN A 28 7.59 3.15 -5.92
C GLN A 28 6.72 2.95 -4.68
N GLN A 29 5.49 2.47 -4.84
CA GLN A 29 4.57 2.28 -3.72
C GLN A 29 5.29 1.45 -2.66
N ALA A 30 5.47 2.05 -1.49
CA ALA A 30 6.25 1.43 -0.42
C ALA A 30 5.44 0.24 0.13
N SER A 31 6.00 -0.96 0.07
CA SER A 31 5.35 -2.14 0.67
C SER A 31 5.76 -2.26 2.14
N SER A 32 4.83 -2.57 3.02
CA SER A 32 5.11 -2.89 4.43
C SER A 32 4.42 -4.18 4.84
N SER A 33 5.15 -5.08 5.50
CA SER A 33 4.63 -6.37 5.94
C SER A 33 4.72 -6.53 7.44
N ALA A 34 3.61 -6.90 8.09
CA ALA A 34 3.61 -7.32 9.48
C ALA A 34 4.16 -8.75 9.57
N VAL A 35 5.23 -8.93 10.33
CA VAL A 35 5.95 -10.22 10.50
C VAL A 35 5.86 -10.75 11.93
N LYS A 36 5.30 -9.97 12.84
CA LYS A 36 5.10 -10.34 14.23
C LYS A 36 3.76 -9.79 14.72
N ALA A 37 3.08 -10.54 15.57
CA ALA A 37 1.86 -10.05 16.23
C ALA A 37 2.20 -8.89 17.17
N GLY A 38 1.34 -7.88 17.22
CA GLY A 38 1.61 -6.67 18.00
C GLY A 38 0.76 -5.47 17.64
N ARG A 39 1.14 -4.32 18.19
CA ARG A 39 0.51 -3.04 17.91
C ARG A 39 0.96 -2.51 16.56
N TRP A 40 0.06 -1.83 15.85
CA TRP A 40 0.38 -1.16 14.59
C TRP A 40 1.48 -0.11 14.78
N SER A 41 1.44 0.63 15.88
CA SER A 41 2.44 1.66 16.19
C SER A 41 3.83 1.12 16.52
N ASP A 42 3.95 -0.16 16.91
CA ASP A 42 5.22 -0.76 17.34
C ASP A 42 6.09 -1.11 16.12
N PRO A 43 7.29 -0.53 15.98
CA PRO A 43 8.22 -0.87 14.92
C PRO A 43 8.55 -2.36 14.84
N ALA A 44 8.52 -3.10 15.95
CA ALA A 44 8.84 -4.52 16.00
C ALA A 44 7.80 -5.41 15.29
N THR A 45 6.58 -4.92 15.07
CA THR A 45 5.51 -5.59 14.30
C THR A 45 5.90 -5.74 12.82
N TRP A 46 6.69 -4.80 12.30
CA TRP A 46 6.94 -4.63 10.87
C TRP A 46 8.31 -5.15 10.43
N ALA A 47 8.39 -5.68 9.21
CA ALA A 47 9.62 -6.20 8.61
C ALA A 47 10.73 -5.13 8.59
N ASP A 48 10.37 -3.92 8.18
CA ASP A 48 11.30 -2.78 8.02
C ASP A 48 11.62 -2.05 9.33
N LYS A 49 11.18 -2.57 10.48
CA LYS A 49 11.37 -1.92 11.79
C LYS A 49 10.85 -0.49 11.84
N LYS A 50 9.74 -0.23 11.17
CA LYS A 50 9.01 1.04 11.15
C LYS A 50 7.53 0.78 10.83
N ALA A 51 6.64 1.56 11.41
CA ALA A 51 5.23 1.52 11.03
C ALA A 51 5.03 1.98 9.57
N PRO A 52 3.99 1.49 8.87
CA PRO A 52 3.66 1.92 7.52
C PRO A 52 3.50 3.44 7.42
N ALA A 53 4.09 4.01 6.36
CA ALA A 53 3.98 5.42 6.03
C ALA A 53 2.80 5.67 5.09
N GLU A 54 2.54 6.94 4.79
CA GLU A 54 1.56 7.36 3.80
C GLU A 54 1.80 6.70 2.43
N GLY A 55 0.73 6.29 1.76
CA GLY A 55 0.75 5.62 0.46
C GLY A 55 1.31 4.21 0.49
N ALA A 56 1.57 3.62 1.67
CA ALA A 56 2.07 2.26 1.76
C ALA A 56 1.02 1.24 1.33
N ILE A 57 1.47 0.17 0.68
CA ILE A 57 0.70 -1.06 0.50
C ILE A 57 1.07 -1.99 1.65
N VAL A 58 0.11 -2.30 2.51
CA VAL A 58 0.33 -3.04 3.75
C VAL A 58 -0.13 -4.49 3.60
N THR A 59 0.66 -5.45 4.10
CA THR A 59 0.27 -6.85 4.21
C THR A 59 0.38 -7.33 5.65
N ILE A 60 -0.71 -7.84 6.21
CA ILE A 60 -0.71 -8.58 7.47
C ILE A 60 -0.63 -10.07 7.13
N ASN A 61 0.50 -10.68 7.41
CA ASN A 61 0.76 -12.08 7.03
C ASN A 61 -0.15 -13.05 7.79
N LYS A 62 -0.35 -14.25 7.21
CA LYS A 62 -1.16 -15.31 7.82
C LYS A 62 -0.61 -15.69 9.21
N GLY A 63 -1.52 -15.86 10.17
CA GLY A 63 -1.17 -16.18 11.56
C GLY A 63 -0.58 -15.01 12.36
N ILE A 64 -0.59 -13.80 11.79
CA ILE A 64 -0.17 -12.58 12.48
C ILE A 64 -1.40 -11.75 12.86
N ASP A 65 -1.46 -11.40 14.15
CA ASP A 65 -2.53 -10.60 14.72
C ASP A 65 -1.99 -9.19 15.01
N VAL A 66 -2.54 -8.20 14.32
CA VAL A 66 -2.19 -6.79 14.49
C VAL A 66 -3.34 -6.04 15.14
N VAL A 67 -3.01 -5.22 16.13
CA VAL A 67 -3.95 -4.30 16.79
C VAL A 67 -3.69 -2.88 16.28
N LEU A 68 -4.66 -2.30 15.58
CA LEU A 68 -4.66 -0.89 15.21
C LEU A 68 -4.86 -0.05 16.48
N ASP A 69 -3.79 0.56 16.98
CA ASP A 69 -3.78 1.35 18.23
C ASP A 69 -3.59 2.86 17.99
N VAL A 70 -3.35 3.24 16.74
CA VAL A 70 -3.23 4.60 16.24
C VAL A 70 -3.90 4.68 14.86
N SER A 71 -4.47 5.83 14.50
CA SER A 71 -4.90 6.08 13.13
C SER A 71 -3.65 6.22 12.24
N PRO A 72 -3.38 5.31 11.29
CA PRO A 72 -2.22 5.44 10.41
C PRO A 72 -2.43 6.58 9.42
N PRO A 73 -1.35 7.07 8.78
CA PRO A 73 -1.47 7.87 7.57
C PRO A 73 -2.28 7.12 6.50
N ALA A 74 -2.84 7.86 5.53
CA ALA A 74 -3.61 7.25 4.44
C ALA A 74 -2.76 6.22 3.69
N LEU A 75 -3.26 4.99 3.61
CA LEU A 75 -2.60 3.88 2.93
C LEU A 75 -3.02 3.85 1.46
N HIS A 76 -2.20 3.22 0.62
CA HIS A 76 -2.63 2.90 -0.75
C HIS A 76 -3.51 1.65 -0.73
N GLY A 77 -3.12 0.62 0.02
CA GLY A 77 -3.86 -0.63 0.07
C GLY A 77 -3.52 -1.47 1.29
N LEU A 78 -4.40 -2.41 1.62
CA LEU A 78 -4.24 -3.29 2.78
C LEU A 78 -4.70 -4.72 2.46
N THR A 79 -3.78 -5.67 2.51
CA THR A 79 -4.06 -7.11 2.43
C THR A 79 -3.99 -7.74 3.82
N ILE A 80 -5.07 -8.37 4.25
CA ILE A 80 -5.22 -8.99 5.57
C ILE A 80 -5.32 -10.51 5.37
N ASN A 81 -4.20 -11.21 5.52
CA ASN A 81 -4.14 -12.67 5.52
C ASN A 81 -4.21 -13.26 6.94
N GLY A 82 -3.79 -12.49 7.94
CA GLY A 82 -3.93 -12.79 9.36
C GLY A 82 -5.16 -12.11 9.96
N LYS A 83 -4.95 -11.35 11.04
CA LYS A 83 -6.01 -10.58 11.70
C LYS A 83 -5.64 -9.13 11.90
N LEU A 84 -6.57 -8.22 11.62
CA LEU A 84 -6.52 -6.83 12.05
C LEU A 84 -7.67 -6.56 13.02
N SER A 85 -7.35 -6.03 14.20
CA SER A 85 -8.34 -5.62 15.20
C SER A 85 -8.20 -4.15 15.56
N PHE A 86 -9.30 -3.47 15.89
CA PHE A 86 -9.28 -2.08 16.34
C PHE A 86 -9.18 -1.99 17.86
N ALA A 87 -8.20 -1.22 18.37
CA ALA A 87 -8.09 -0.99 19.81
C ALA A 87 -9.32 -0.24 20.35
N ASN A 88 -9.87 -0.72 21.46
CA ASN A 88 -11.13 -0.20 22.02
C ASN A 88 -10.94 0.93 23.07
N ASN A 89 -9.84 1.68 23.00
CA ASN A 89 -9.51 2.71 23.98
C ASN A 89 -9.56 4.15 23.44
N ARG A 90 -9.82 4.34 22.15
CA ARG A 90 -9.96 5.63 21.47
C ARG A 90 -10.72 5.46 20.17
N ASP A 91 -11.14 6.59 19.60
CA ASP A 91 -11.68 6.60 18.25
C ASP A 91 -10.52 6.46 17.25
N LEU A 92 -10.71 5.64 16.22
CA LEU A 92 -9.68 5.26 15.27
C LEU A 92 -10.20 5.34 13.84
N GLU A 93 -9.32 5.77 12.94
CA GLU A 93 -9.60 5.94 11.52
C GLU A 93 -8.59 5.15 10.70
N LEU A 94 -9.07 4.45 9.68
CA LEU A 94 -8.28 3.76 8.68
C LEU A 94 -8.69 4.27 7.29
N THR A 95 -7.78 4.98 6.63
CA THR A 95 -7.98 5.49 5.27
C THR A 95 -7.14 4.68 4.28
N THR A 96 -7.76 4.16 3.22
CA THR A 96 -7.10 3.32 2.20
C THR A 96 -7.88 3.35 0.88
N GLU A 97 -7.28 3.03 -0.28
CA GLU A 97 -8.06 2.86 -1.51
C GLU A 97 -8.88 1.55 -1.46
N TRP A 98 -8.26 0.48 -0.95
CA TRP A 98 -8.87 -0.85 -0.89
C TRP A 98 -8.41 -1.69 0.32
N ILE A 99 -9.20 -2.72 0.64
CA ILE A 99 -8.86 -3.78 1.60
C ILE A 99 -9.13 -5.14 0.95
N MET A 100 -8.13 -6.02 0.97
CA MET A 100 -8.28 -7.44 0.64
C MET A 100 -8.32 -8.26 1.92
N LEU A 101 -9.47 -8.86 2.21
CA LEU A 101 -9.70 -9.58 3.44
C LEU A 101 -9.76 -11.09 3.17
N HIS A 102 -8.64 -11.77 3.39
CA HIS A 102 -8.57 -13.24 3.40
C HIS A 102 -8.73 -13.83 4.81
N GLY A 103 -8.27 -13.10 5.81
CA GLY A 103 -8.36 -13.49 7.22
C GLY A 103 -9.50 -12.75 7.93
N GLU A 104 -9.17 -12.09 9.04
CA GLU A 104 -10.18 -11.48 9.92
C GLU A 104 -9.97 -9.97 10.10
N LEU A 105 -11.07 -9.22 9.98
CA LEU A 105 -11.15 -7.81 10.35
C LEU A 105 -12.14 -7.68 11.51
N GLU A 106 -11.65 -7.33 12.70
CA GLU A 106 -12.43 -7.35 13.95
C GLU A 106 -12.59 -5.94 14.55
N ILE A 107 -13.83 -5.57 14.84
CA ILE A 107 -14.19 -4.34 15.57
C ILE A 107 -15.03 -4.76 16.79
N GLY A 108 -14.34 -5.34 17.78
CA GLY A 108 -14.98 -5.94 18.95
C GLY A 108 -15.64 -7.30 18.65
N THR A 109 -16.15 -7.92 19.70
CA THR A 109 -16.86 -9.21 19.65
C THR A 109 -18.15 -9.14 20.44
N GLU A 110 -19.02 -10.14 20.32
CA GLU A 110 -20.23 -10.25 21.15
C GLU A 110 -19.91 -10.23 22.66
N LYS A 111 -18.84 -10.94 23.08
CA LYS A 111 -18.40 -10.99 24.48
C LYS A 111 -17.72 -9.71 24.95
N SER A 112 -17.13 -8.94 24.03
CA SER A 112 -16.45 -7.68 24.32
C SER A 112 -16.75 -6.67 23.21
N PRO A 113 -17.91 -5.99 23.29
CA PRO A 113 -18.33 -5.05 22.26
C PRO A 113 -17.35 -3.88 22.13
N HIS A 114 -17.16 -3.40 20.90
CA HIS A 114 -16.43 -2.17 20.66
C HIS A 114 -17.27 -0.97 21.09
N THR A 115 -16.73 -0.11 21.95
CA THR A 115 -17.43 1.03 22.56
C THR A 115 -16.95 2.38 22.04
N ARG A 116 -15.96 2.37 21.14
CA ARG A 116 -15.39 3.55 20.48
C ARG A 116 -15.82 3.62 19.03
N LYS A 117 -15.49 4.71 18.35
CA LYS A 117 -15.71 4.82 16.89
C LYS A 117 -14.54 4.19 16.15
N ALA A 118 -14.83 3.20 15.31
CA ALA A 118 -13.92 2.71 14.29
C ALA A 118 -14.45 3.15 12.92
N THR A 119 -13.67 3.95 12.19
CA THR A 119 -14.06 4.47 10.87
C THR A 119 -13.10 3.97 9.82
N ILE A 120 -13.64 3.37 8.76
CA ILE A 120 -12.88 3.00 7.56
C ILE A 120 -13.33 3.92 6.43
N THR A 121 -12.39 4.60 5.79
CA THR A 121 -12.64 5.53 4.69
C THR A 121 -11.93 5.06 3.43
N PHE A 122 -12.70 4.91 2.35
CA PHE A 122 -12.17 4.50 1.06
C PHE A 122 -11.91 5.70 0.12
N THR A 123 -10.65 5.90 -0.27
CA THR A 123 -10.19 7.00 -1.16
C THR A 123 -10.05 6.55 -2.62
N ASN A 124 -10.08 7.51 -3.56
CA ASN A 124 -9.97 7.29 -5.04
C ASN A 124 -8.85 8.16 -5.60
N ASN A 125 -7.76 8.23 -4.87
CA ASN A 125 -6.63 9.06 -5.23
C ASN A 125 -5.94 8.50 -6.48
N VAL A 126 -6.04 7.19 -6.72
CA VAL A 126 -5.67 6.56 -7.99
C VAL A 126 -6.94 6.18 -8.73
N LYS A 127 -7.20 6.88 -9.83
CA LYS A 127 -8.40 6.64 -10.65
C LYS A 127 -8.16 5.49 -11.61
N ASP A 128 -9.21 4.69 -11.81
CA ASP A 128 -9.21 3.57 -12.76
C ASP A 128 -8.15 2.51 -12.42
N GLU A 129 -7.71 2.46 -11.15
CA GLU A 129 -6.89 1.37 -10.63
C GLU A 129 -7.71 0.08 -10.77
N ASP A 130 -7.07 -0.94 -11.32
CA ASP A 130 -7.73 -2.22 -11.51
C ASP A 130 -7.14 -3.22 -10.53
N ILE A 131 -7.76 -3.33 -9.35
CA ILE A 131 -7.33 -4.28 -8.32
C ILE A 131 -7.87 -5.69 -8.55
N SER A 132 -8.57 -5.92 -9.68
CA SER A 132 -9.17 -7.21 -10.02
C SER A 132 -8.15 -8.35 -10.07
N GLY A 133 -6.94 -8.07 -10.57
CA GLY A 133 -5.83 -9.02 -10.62
C GLY A 133 -5.23 -9.38 -9.26
N ILE A 134 -5.40 -8.52 -8.23
CA ILE A 134 -4.88 -8.76 -6.88
C ILE A 134 -5.87 -9.64 -6.08
N GLY A 135 -7.15 -9.65 -6.45
CA GLY A 135 -8.23 -10.34 -5.72
C GLY A 135 -9.02 -11.33 -6.57
N GLY A 136 -8.50 -11.75 -7.73
CA GLY A 136 -9.13 -12.77 -8.57
C GLY A 136 -10.55 -12.43 -9.06
N THR A 137 -10.96 -11.17 -9.03
CA THR A 137 -12.27 -10.75 -9.56
C THR A 137 -12.18 -10.59 -11.07
N THR A 138 -13.26 -10.85 -11.78
CA THR A 138 -13.37 -10.60 -13.23
C THR A 138 -13.87 -9.18 -13.54
N ASP A 139 -14.46 -8.52 -12.53
CA ASP A 139 -15.00 -7.18 -12.64
C ASP A 139 -13.96 -6.16 -12.17
N ARG A 140 -13.88 -5.01 -12.87
CA ARG A 140 -13.02 -3.89 -12.48
C ARG A 140 -13.53 -3.31 -11.17
N VAL A 141 -12.69 -3.35 -10.15
CA VAL A 141 -12.91 -2.71 -8.85
C VAL A 141 -11.80 -1.67 -8.67
N ASP A 142 -12.19 -0.45 -8.28
CA ASP A 142 -11.26 0.67 -8.04
C ASP A 142 -11.05 0.88 -6.53
N ARG A 143 -12.08 0.57 -5.72
CA ARG A 143 -12.13 0.87 -4.28
C ARG A 143 -13.02 -0.11 -3.51
N GLY A 144 -12.73 -0.28 -2.23
CA GLY A 144 -13.61 -0.97 -1.28
C GLY A 144 -12.98 -2.16 -0.57
N ILE A 145 -13.82 -2.98 0.06
CA ILE A 145 -13.42 -4.21 0.73
C ILE A 145 -13.78 -5.43 -0.12
N MET A 146 -12.77 -6.25 -0.43
CA MET A 146 -12.94 -7.50 -1.15
C MET A 146 -12.79 -8.64 -0.16
N LEU A 147 -13.88 -9.37 0.06
CA LEU A 147 -13.90 -10.55 0.91
C LEU A 147 -13.41 -11.74 0.09
N MET A 148 -12.27 -12.28 0.47
CA MET A 148 -11.52 -13.25 -0.31
C MET A 148 -11.52 -14.60 0.39
N GLY A 149 -12.43 -15.48 -0.02
CA GLY A 149 -12.55 -16.83 0.54
C GLY A 149 -13.68 -16.95 1.56
N GLY A 150 -14.42 -18.04 1.40
CA GLY A 150 -15.57 -18.51 2.17
C GLY A 150 -15.91 -19.92 1.70
#